data_AF-X0Z9F1-F1
#
_entry.id   AF-X0Z9F1-F1
#
_cell.length_a   1.000
_cell.length_b   1.000
_cell.length_c   1.000
_cell.angle_alpha   90.00
_cell.angle_beta   90.00
_cell.angle_gamma   90.00
#
_symmetry.space_group_name_H-M   'P 1'
#
loop_
_entity.id
_entity.type
_entity.pdbx_description
1 polymer ?
#
loop_
_entity_poly.entity_id
_entity_poly.type
_entity_poly.pdbx_seq_one_letter_code
_entity_poly.pdbx_strand_id
1 'polypeptide(L)' 'MELKYDYCKISPDRDKYIVEYGHNTYKGYTLSSPIKVADRSFSTEKSCPFCQKNYTS' A
#
# COMPACT_ATOMS: atom_id res chain seq x y z
N MET A 1 4.47 -12.39 -12.55
CA MET A 1 3.64 -11.21 -12.91
C MET A 1 3.75 -10.23 -11.75
N GLU A 2 4.58 -9.19 -11.88
CA GLU A 2 4.64 -8.14 -10.85
C GLU A 2 3.39 -7.27 -10.97
N LEU A 3 2.49 -7.39 -10.00
CA LEU A 3 1.40 -6.44 -9.81
C LEU A 3 2.02 -5.10 -9.40
N LYS A 4 2.20 -4.21 -10.40
CA LYS A 4 2.64 -2.82 -10.19
C LYS A 4 1.47 -2.02 -9.62
N TYR A 5 1.33 -2.02 -8.30
CA TYR A 5 0.48 -1.10 -7.59
C TYR A 5 1.22 0.24 -7.41
N ASP A 6 0.55 1.34 -7.74
CA ASP A 6 1.07 2.71 -7.64
C ASP A 6 0.60 3.41 -6.34
N TYR A 7 -0.30 2.74 -5.60
CA TYR A 7 -0.79 3.20 -4.32
C TYR A 7 -0.40 2.23 -3.22
N CYS A 8 0.23 2.75 -2.17
CA CYS A 8 0.46 2.04 -0.92
C CYS A 8 0.20 2.99 0.25
N LYS A 9 -0.73 2.62 1.14
CA LYS A 9 -0.98 3.35 2.38
C LYS A 9 -0.84 2.42 3.56
N ILE A 10 -0.05 2.82 4.54
CA ILE A 10 0.02 2.16 5.84
C ILE A 10 -0.89 2.92 6.78
N SER A 11 -1.68 2.21 7.58
CA SER A 11 -2.43 2.81 8.67
C SER A 11 -2.34 1.90 9.90
N PRO A 12 -1.98 2.46 11.07
CA PRO A 12 -2.02 1.70 12.31
C PRO A 12 -3.48 1.38 12.67
N ASP A 13 -3.75 0.13 12.97
CA ASP A 13 -5.04 -0.40 13.42
C ASP A 13 -4.85 -1.16 14.72
N ARG A 14 -5.09 -0.48 15.84
CA ARG A 14 -4.96 -1.01 17.22
C ARG A 14 -3.57 -1.59 17.51
N ASP A 15 -3.37 -2.88 17.22
CA ASP A 15 -2.18 -3.68 17.54
C ASP A 15 -1.47 -4.19 16.26
N LYS A 16 -1.98 -3.81 15.09
CA LYS A 16 -1.50 -4.24 13.79
C LYS A 16 -1.43 -3.05 12.84
N TYR A 17 -0.72 -3.23 11.73
CA TYR A 17 -0.59 -2.29 10.64
C TYR A 17 -1.37 -2.81 9.45
N ILE A 18 -2.35 -2.06 8.99
CA ILE A 18 -3.06 -2.37 7.76
C ILE A 18 -2.32 -1.66 6.63
N VAL A 19 -1.85 -2.44 5.66
CA VAL A 19 -1.26 -1.91 4.43
C VAL A 19 -2.23 -2.13 3.29
N GLU A 20 -2.62 -1.03 2.69
CA GLU A 20 -3.59 -0.97 1.62
C GLU A 20 -2.86 -0.75 0.30
N TYR A 21 -3.09 -1.63 -0.66
CA TYR A 21 -2.47 -1.57 -1.98
C TYR A 21 -3.51 -1.37 -3.05
N GLY A 22 -3.15 -0.60 -4.08
CA GLY A 22 -4.10 -0.31 -5.13
C GLY A 22 -3.55 0.51 -6.28
N HIS A 23 -4.47 1.12 -7.01
CA HIS A 23 -4.17 2.03 -8.11
C HIS A 23 -4.61 3.44 -7.76
N ASN A 24 -3.65 4.36 -7.67
CA ASN A 24 -3.93 5.78 -7.62
C ASN A 24 -4.09 6.37 -9.02
N THR A 25 -3.47 5.72 -10.00
CA THR A 25 -3.57 6.06 -11.42
C THR A 25 -4.29 4.95 -12.18
N TYR A 26 -5.31 5.32 -12.94
CA TYR A 26 -6.03 4.41 -13.83
C TYR A 26 -6.09 5.01 -15.23
N LYS A 27 -5.53 4.30 -16.21
CA LYS A 27 -5.47 4.74 -17.62
C LYS A 27 -4.88 6.15 -17.81
N GLY A 28 -3.88 6.52 -17.02
CA GLY A 28 -3.18 7.82 -17.11
C GLY A 28 -3.85 8.96 -16.33
N TYR A 29 -4.94 8.71 -15.63
CA TYR A 29 -5.58 9.70 -14.76
C TYR A 29 -5.31 9.41 -13.30
N THR A 30 -4.88 10.42 -12.55
CA THR A 30 -4.81 10.35 -11.08
C THR A 30 -6.24 10.40 -10.53
N LEU A 31 -6.64 9.35 -9.82
CA LEU A 31 -7.94 9.25 -9.21
C LEU A 31 -7.98 10.09 -7.94
N SER A 32 -9.08 10.81 -7.70
CA SER A 32 -9.28 11.51 -6.42
C SER A 32 -9.41 10.55 -5.24
N SER A 33 -9.74 9.29 -5.49
CA SER A 33 -9.73 8.24 -4.48
C SER A 33 -9.07 6.99 -5.05
N PRO A 34 -8.05 6.45 -4.38
CA PRO A 34 -7.33 5.29 -4.85
C PRO A 34 -8.24 4.06 -4.86
N ILE A 35 -8.15 3.26 -5.92
CA ILE A 35 -8.85 1.98 -6.01
C ILE A 35 -8.06 0.99 -5.17
N LYS A 36 -8.58 0.68 -3.98
CA LYS A 36 -8.04 -0.38 -3.13
C LYS A 36 -8.30 -1.72 -3.80
N VAL A 37 -7.24 -2.48 -4.05
CA VAL A 37 -7.31 -3.82 -4.62
C VAL A 37 -7.24 -4.87 -3.53
N ALA A 38 -6.39 -4.65 -2.53
CA ALA A 38 -6.26 -5.54 -1.38
C ALA A 38 -5.68 -4.80 -0.17
N ASP A 39 -6.05 -5.26 1.02
CA ASP A 39 -5.41 -4.92 2.27
C ASP A 39 -4.67 -6.13 2.85
N ARG A 40 -3.58 -5.88 3.57
CA ARG A 40 -2.90 -6.87 4.40
C ARG A 40 -2.64 -6.29 5.78
N SER A 41 -2.98 -7.07 6.81
CA SER A 41 -2.56 -6.77 8.17
C SER A 41 -1.18 -7.35 8.48
N PHE A 42 -0.32 -6.56 9.09
CA PHE A 42 0.99 -6.95 9.59
C PHE A 42 1.10 -6.64 11.08
N SER A 43 1.82 -7.46 11.84
CA SER A 43 2.05 -7.18 13.26
C SER A 43 3.08 -6.06 13.50
N THR A 44 3.88 -5.71 12.50
CA THR A 44 4.92 -4.67 12.62
C THR A 44 5.06 -3.85 11.33
N GLU A 45 5.33 -2.55 11.50
CA GLU A 45 5.52 -1.58 10.41
C GLU A 45 6.67 -1.99 9.45
N LYS A 46 7.74 -2.58 10.02
CA LYS A 46 8.94 -3.04 9.28
C LYS A 46 8.74 -4.34 8.50
N SER A 47 7.68 -5.09 8.77
CA SER A 47 7.43 -6.37 8.10
C SER A 47 6.73 -6.23 6.75
N CYS A 48 6.35 -5.01 6.36
CA CYS A 48 5.76 -4.76 5.06
C CYS A 48 6.86 -4.64 3.98
N PRO A 49 7.02 -5.62 3.07
CA PRO A 49 8.08 -5.63 2.06
C PRO A 49 7.94 -4.48 1.05
N PHE A 50 6.75 -3.91 0.89
CA PHE A 50 6.50 -2.76 0.03
C PHE A 50 6.90 -1.44 0.69
N CYS A 51 6.74 -1.34 2.01
CA CYS A 51 7.15 -0.17 2.79
C CYS A 51 8.66 -0.15 3.00
N GLN A 52 9.30 -1.31 3.18
CA GLN A 52 10.78 -1.39 3.23
C GLN A 52 11.43 -0.81 1.95
N LYS A 53 10.83 -1.04 0.78
CA LYS A 53 11.33 -0.49 -0.49
C LYS A 53 11.16 1.04 -0.61
N ASN A 54 10.22 1.64 0.12
CA ASN A 54 9.99 3.10 0.08
C ASN A 54 10.68 3.87 1.23
N TYR A 55 11.09 3.19 2.30
CA TYR A 55 11.76 3.80 3.47
C TYR A 55 13.29 3.74 3.43
N THR A 56 13.88 3.15 2.39
CA THR A 56 15.34 3.16 2.20
C THR A 56 15.70 4.21 1.15
N SER A 57 15.73 5.48 1.55
CA SER A 57 16.42 6.55 0.84
C SER A 57 17.08 7.49 1.83
#